data_AF-A0A7S4KF10-F1
#
_entry.id   AF-A0A7S4KF10-F1
#
_cell.length_a   1.000
_cell.length_b   1.000
_cell.length_c   1.000
_cell.angle_alpha   90.00
_cell.angle_beta   90.00
_cell.angle_gamma   90.00
#
_symmetry.space_group_name_H-M   'P 1'
#
loop_
_entity.id
_entity.type
_entity.pdbx_description
1 polymer ?
#
loop_
_entity_poly.entity_id
_entity_poly.type
_entity_poly.pdbx_seq_one_letter_code
_entity_poly.pdbx_strand_id
1 'polypeptide(L)'
;MLCPVAFNITEAHPPTRSLRPLKLVAKLVQNLSNLVEFGFKEPFMEPLNPFLVSNFNRMKGFLGGLCQDPTGEIVKKELGLLARDLEYPREYHLGRLHE
;
A
#
# COMPACT_ATOMS: atom_id res chain seq x y z
N MET A 1 13.86 -4.75 -4.05
CA MET A 1 14.08 -4.98 -5.50
C MET A 1 15.29 -5.86 -5.74
N LEU A 2 15.12 -6.98 -6.45
CA LEU A 2 16.19 -7.96 -6.67
C LEU A 2 16.88 -7.85 -8.04
N CYS A 3 16.29 -7.15 -9.02
CA CYS A 3 16.88 -6.97 -10.34
C CYS A 3 16.53 -5.58 -10.93
N PRO A 4 17.40 -4.56 -10.78
CA PRO A 4 17.13 -3.20 -11.28
C PRO A 4 16.90 -3.13 -12.80
N VAL A 5 17.61 -3.97 -13.57
CA VAL A 5 17.51 -4.03 -15.04
C VAL A 5 16.12 -4.46 -15.49
N ALA A 6 15.50 -5.41 -14.79
CA ALA A 6 14.15 -5.88 -15.11
C ALA A 6 13.07 -4.80 -14.91
N PHE A 7 13.37 -3.75 -14.15
CA PHE A 7 12.49 -2.60 -13.92
C PHE A 7 12.98 -1.34 -14.65
N ASN A 8 13.91 -1.48 -15.60
CA ASN A 8 14.46 -0.40 -16.40
C ASN A 8 15.09 0.74 -15.56
N ILE A 9 15.61 0.40 -14.37
CA ILE A 9 16.27 1.35 -13.45
C ILE A 9 17.75 1.55 -13.82
N THR A 10 18.38 0.54 -14.42
CA THR A 10 19.77 0.60 -14.91
C THR A 10 19.88 -0.03 -16.30
N GLU A 11 20.75 0.52 -17.14
CA GLU A 11 20.98 0.03 -18.52
C GLU A 11 21.74 -1.30 -18.57
N ALA A 12 22.52 -1.62 -17.53
CA ALA A 12 23.30 -2.84 -17.42
C ALA A 12 23.13 -3.54 -16.07
N HIS A 13 23.42 -4.84 -16.03
CA HIS A 13 23.43 -5.61 -14.79
C HIS A 13 24.44 -5.05 -13.79
N PRO A 14 24.06 -4.87 -12.51
CA PRO A 14 25.00 -4.44 -11.50
C PRO A 14 26.16 -5.44 -11.41
N PRO A 15 27.42 -4.98 -11.22
CA PRO A 15 28.54 -5.89 -11.03
C PRO A 15 28.29 -6.77 -9.81
N THR A 16 28.81 -8.00 -9.83
CA THR A 16 28.57 -9.04 -8.81
C THR A 16 28.78 -8.53 -7.36
N ARG A 17 29.73 -7.61 -7.18
CA ARG A 17 30.03 -6.96 -5.90
C ARG A 17 28.88 -6.10 -5.35
N SER A 18 28.08 -5.47 -6.21
CA SER A 18 26.97 -4.59 -5.85
C SER A 18 25.64 -5.35 -5.64
N LEU A 19 25.54 -6.59 -6.11
CA LEU A 19 24.33 -7.40 -5.97
C LEU A 19 24.03 -7.73 -4.51
N ARG A 20 25.04 -8.06 -3.70
CA ARG A 20 24.83 -8.43 -2.30
C ARG A 20 24.30 -7.24 -1.47
N PRO A 21 24.93 -6.05 -1.47
CA PRO A 21 24.37 -4.87 -0.80
C PRO A 21 22.93 -4.55 -1.25
N LEU A 22 22.67 -4.62 -2.57
CA LEU A 22 21.33 -4.34 -3.10
C LEU A 22 20.28 -5.33 -2.60
N LYS A 23 20.63 -6.62 -2.52
CA LYS A 23 19.76 -7.66 -1.93
C LYS A 23 19.46 -7.37 -0.44
N LEU A 24 20.46 -6.93 0.32
CA LEU A 24 20.28 -6.60 1.74
C LEU A 24 19.36 -5.38 1.90
N VAL A 25 19.52 -4.34 1.09
CA VAL A 25 18.62 -3.17 1.08
C VAL A 25 17.20 -3.58 0.70
N ALA A 26 17.05 -4.42 -0.34
CA ALA A 26 15.75 -4.94 -0.74
C ALA A 26 15.05 -5.71 0.39
N LYS A 27 15.80 -6.54 1.11
CA LYS A 27 15.31 -7.30 2.25
C LYS A 27 14.94 -6.38 3.44
N LEU A 28 15.74 -5.35 3.71
CA LEU A 28 15.44 -4.35 4.72
C LEU A 28 14.12 -3.63 4.43
N VAL A 29 13.93 -3.17 3.18
CA VAL A 29 12.67 -2.53 2.75
C VAL A 29 11.50 -3.51 2.89
N GLN A 30 11.68 -4.78 2.51
CA GLN A 30 10.63 -5.79 2.67
C GLN A 30 10.21 -5.97 4.14
N ASN A 31 11.18 -6.07 5.05
CA ASN A 31 10.91 -6.18 6.49
C ASN A 31 10.21 -4.92 7.02
N LEU A 32 10.63 -3.74 6.56
CA LEU A 32 10.01 -2.47 6.91
C LEU A 32 8.54 -2.41 6.45
N SER A 33 8.26 -2.80 5.20
CA SER A 33 6.89 -2.88 4.66
C SER A 33 6.01 -3.87 5.43
N ASN A 34 6.60 -4.97 5.90
CA ASN A 34 5.91 -5.99 6.69
C ASN A 34 5.79 -5.62 8.18
N LEU A 35 6.42 -4.52 8.62
CA LEU A 35 6.48 -4.09 10.02
C LEU A 35 7.06 -5.17 10.96
N VAL A 36 8.08 -5.88 10.49
CA VAL A 36 8.74 -6.95 11.25
C VAL A 36 10.25 -6.68 11.35
N GLU A 37 10.82 -7.08 12.49
CA GLU A 37 12.26 -7.04 12.74
C GLU A 37 12.96 -8.30 12.20
N PHE A 38 14.29 -8.24 12.08
CA PHE A 38 15.10 -9.43 11.85
C PHE A 38 15.19 -10.26 13.13
N GLY A 39 14.95 -11.57 13.00
CA GLY A 39 15.09 -12.54 14.09
C GLY A 39 16.33 -13.42 13.95
N PHE A 40 16.44 -14.43 14.82
CA PHE A 40 17.60 -15.33 14.95
C PHE A 40 18.03 -16.06 13.67
N LYS A 41 17.17 -16.14 12.65
CA LYS A 41 17.52 -16.75 11.35
C LYS A 41 18.48 -15.89 10.53
N GLU A 42 18.56 -14.58 10.81
CA GLU A 42 19.37 -13.61 10.04
C GLU A 42 20.18 -12.70 10.99
N PRO A 43 21.10 -13.25 11.81
CA PRO A 43 21.79 -12.49 12.88
C PRO A 43 22.64 -11.33 12.34
N PHE A 44 23.15 -11.45 11.11
CA PHE A 44 23.92 -10.38 10.47
C PHE A 44 23.07 -9.15 10.08
N MET A 45 21.73 -9.26 10.08
CA MET A 45 20.80 -8.16 9.81
C MET A 45 20.24 -7.52 11.09
N GLU A 46 20.38 -8.18 12.24
CA GLU A 46 19.91 -7.70 13.54
C GLU A 46 20.34 -6.25 13.87
N PRO A 47 21.57 -5.80 13.55
CA PRO A 47 21.96 -4.40 13.78
C PRO A 47 21.10 -3.34 13.07
N LEU A 48 20.27 -3.75 12.10
CA LEU A 48 19.35 -2.86 11.38
C LEU A 48 17.98 -2.71 12.07
N ASN A 49 17.69 -3.51 13.10
CA ASN A 49 16.41 -3.45 13.84
C ASN A 49 16.10 -2.07 14.43
N PRO A 50 17.05 -1.32 15.02
CA PRO A 50 16.79 0.05 15.48
C PRO A 50 16.31 0.99 14.37
N PHE A 51 16.85 0.82 13.15
CA PHE A 51 16.39 1.56 11.98
C PHE A 51 14.96 1.15 11.57
N LEU A 52 14.64 -0.14 11.59
CA LEU A 52 13.29 -0.62 11.29
C LEU A 52 12.26 -0.04 12.25
N VAL A 53 12.48 -0.22 13.56
CA VAL A 53 11.55 0.19 14.62
C VAL A 53 11.29 1.71 14.56
N SER A 54 12.34 2.51 14.38
CA SER A 54 12.21 3.96 14.25
C SER A 54 11.44 4.42 13.01
N ASN A 55 11.30 3.58 11.98
CA ASN A 55 10.62 3.92 10.73
C ASN A 55 9.27 3.21 10.52
N PHE A 56 8.83 2.32 11.40
CA PHE A 56 7.55 1.61 11.25
C PHE A 56 6.35 2.56 11.13
N ASN A 57 6.29 3.63 11.92
CA ASN A 57 5.19 4.58 11.83
C ASN A 57 5.21 5.39 10.52
N ARG A 58 6.41 5.69 10.00
CA ARG A 58 6.57 6.37 8.70
C ARG A 58 6.11 5.47 7.56
N MET A 59 6.45 4.18 7.59
CA MET A 59 5.99 3.19 6.61
C MET A 59 4.47 3.02 6.65
N LYS A 60 3.87 2.92 7.85
CA LYS A 60 2.41 2.89 8.01
C LYS A 60 1.74 4.13 7.42
N GLY A 61 2.26 5.32 7.71
CA GLY A 61 1.75 6.58 7.16
C GLY A 61 1.84 6.63 5.63
N PHE A 62 2.97 6.19 5.07
CA PHE A 62 3.15 6.10 3.62
C PHE A 62 2.15 5.16 2.96
N LEU A 63 2.01 3.93 3.47
CA LEU A 63 1.04 2.95 2.94
C LEU A 63 -0.40 3.46 3.11
N GLY A 64 -0.73 4.06 4.25
CA GLY A 64 -2.03 4.68 4.49
C GLY A 64 -2.35 5.80 3.50
N GLY A 65 -1.37 6.62 3.15
CA GLY A 65 -1.52 7.67 2.13
C GLY A 65 -1.69 7.10 0.71
N LEU A 66 -1.03 6.00 0.37
CA LEU A 66 -1.22 5.34 -0.93
C LEU A 66 -2.63 4.74 -1.10
N CYS A 67 -3.24 4.31 0.01
CA CYS A 67 -4.60 3.77 0.00
C CYS A 67 -5.69 4.85 -0.02
N GLN A 68 -5.33 6.13 0.07
CA GLN A 68 -6.30 7.21 -0.06
C GLN A 68 -6.52 7.49 -1.54
N ASP A 69 -7.79 7.59 -1.94
CA ASP A 69 -8.15 8.15 -3.25
C ASP A 69 -8.12 9.68 -3.13
N PRO A 70 -7.12 10.36 -3.71
CA PRO A 70 -7.01 11.82 -3.62
C PRO A 70 -8.19 12.54 -4.30
N THR A 71 -8.95 11.86 -5.15
CA THR A 71 -10.06 12.42 -5.93
C THR A 71 -11.42 12.19 -5.24
N GLY A 72 -11.47 11.24 -4.31
CA GLY A 72 -12.69 10.75 -3.67
C GLY A 72 -13.69 10.13 -4.65
N GLU A 73 -13.28 9.81 -5.88
CA GLU A 73 -14.12 9.26 -6.94
C GLU A 73 -14.61 7.86 -6.59
N ILE A 74 -13.78 7.04 -5.93
CA ILE A 74 -14.17 5.72 -5.44
C ILE A 74 -15.30 5.86 -4.41
N VAL A 75 -15.14 6.77 -3.45
CA VAL A 75 -16.14 7.02 -2.40
C VAL A 75 -17.42 7.63 -2.98
N LYS A 76 -17.31 8.58 -3.92
CA LYS A 76 -18.46 9.15 -4.64
C LYS A 76 -19.22 8.10 -5.44
N LYS A 77 -18.52 7.16 -6.07
CA LYS A 77 -19.13 6.08 -6.84
C LYS A 77 -19.86 5.09 -5.94
N GLU A 78 -19.27 4.72 -4.81
CA GLU A 78 -19.92 3.91 -3.77
C GLU A 78 -21.14 4.62 -3.17
N LEU A 79 -21.03 5.90 -2.80
CA LEU A 79 -22.18 6.68 -2.33
C LEU A 79 -23.26 6.84 -3.39
N GLY A 80 -22.89 7.04 -4.66
CA GLY A 80 -23.82 7.16 -5.77
C GLY A 80 -24.55 5.85 -6.07
N LEU A 81 -23.90 4.70 -5.87
CA LEU A 81 -24.54 3.38 -5.94
C LEU A 81 -25.52 3.18 -4.78
N LEU A 82 -25.11 3.48 -3.54
CA LEU A 82 -25.98 3.44 -2.35
C LEU A 82 -27.17 4.42 -2.46
N ALA A 83 -26.97 5.60 -3.03
CA ALA A 83 -28.03 6.58 -3.24
C ALA A 83 -29.06 6.11 -4.29
N ARG A 84 -28.62 5.35 -5.31
CA ARG A 84 -29.52 4.70 -6.27
C ARG A 84 -30.30 3.54 -5.64
N ASP A 85 -29.70 2.82 -4.70
CA ASP A 85 -30.38 1.75 -3.96
C ASP A 85 -31.37 2.30 -2.91
N LEU A 86 -31.20 3.55 -2.47
CA LEU A 86 -32.12 4.28 -1.58
C LEU A 86 -33.18 5.11 -2.31
N GLU A 87 -33.15 5.17 -3.65
CA GLU A 87 -34.20 5.81 -4.46
C GLU A 87 -35.47 4.95 -4.37
N TYR A 88 -36.26 5.20 -3.31
CA TYR A 88 -37.59 4.62 -3.13
C TYR A 88 -38.40 4.80 -4.43
N PRO A 89 -39.02 3.72 -4.94
CA PRO A 89 -39.70 3.78 -6.23
C PRO A 89 -40.77 4.87 -6.22
N ARG A 90 -40.83 5.60 -7.35
CA ARG A 90 -41.73 6.72 -7.71
C ARG A 90 -43.23 6.37 -7.70
N GLU A 91 -43.62 5.37 -6.92
CA GLU A 91 -44.95 4.77 -6.87
C GLU A 91 -45.70 5.18 -5.60
N TYR A 92 -45.00 5.64 -4.55
CA TYR A 92 -45.62 6.07 -3.29
C TYR A 92 -46.28 7.47 -3.33
N HIS A 93 -46.14 8.23 -4.42
CA HIS A 93 -46.69 9.60 -4.51
C HIS A 93 -48.03 9.70 -5.25
N LEU A 94 -48.64 8.59 -5.68
CA LEU A 94 -49.90 8.64 -6.46
C LEU A 94 -51.12 8.03 -5.74
N GLY A 95 -51.01 7.63 -4.47
CA GLY A 95 -52.05 6.88 -3.77
C GLY A 95 -52.90 7.61 -2.72
N ARG A 96 -52.83 8.95 -2.57
CA ARG A 96 -53.59 9.65 -1.50
C ARG A 96 -54.19 11.01 -1.86
N LEU A 97 -54.67 11.18 -3.09
CA LEU A 97 -55.48 12.36 -3.45
C LEU A 97 -56.84 12.05 -4.08
N HIS A 98 -57.41 10.87 -3.85
CA HIS A 98 -58.83 10.64 -4.10
C HIS A 98 -59.37 9.58 -3.14
N GLU A 99 -59.86 10.05 -2.00
CA GLU A 99 -61.14 9.68 -1.36
C GLU A 99 -61.45 10.70 -0.25
#